data_AF-A0A9W8AXH3-F1
#
_entry.id   AF-A0A9W8AXH3-F1
#
_cell.length_a   1.000
_cell.length_b   1.000
_cell.length_c   1.000
_cell.angle_alpha   90.00
_cell.angle_beta   90.00
_cell.angle_gamma   90.00
#
_symmetry.space_group_name_H-M   'P 1'
#
loop_
_entity.id
_entity.type
_entity.pdbx_description
1 polymer ?
#
loop_
_entity_poly.entity_id
_entity_poly.type
_entity_poly.pdbx_seq_one_letter_code
_entity_poly.pdbx_strand_id
1 'polypeptide(L)'
;YPWYALLRGRTKYPRQLRERFGKVSMISPEAMHLIEALLTYSPAHRITAQAALAHPYFTSEEPAPATPSAIPVVEGDWHEFEYKAKRRQMQRQQQQQKGQLPATKPLEM
;
A
#
# COMPACT_ATOMS: atom_id res chain seq x y z
N TYR A 1 -4.64 16.26 -30.73
CA TYR A 1 -3.49 15.55 -31.32
C TYR A 1 -3.97 14.40 -32.21
N PRO A 2 -3.67 14.42 -33.52
CA PRO A 2 -4.18 13.45 -34.50
C PRO A 2 -3.76 11.99 -34.25
N TRP A 3 -2.57 11.78 -33.67
CA TRP A 3 -2.00 10.45 -33.41
C TRP A 3 -2.58 9.76 -32.15
N TYR A 4 -3.30 10.48 -31.29
CA TYR A 4 -3.90 9.90 -30.08
C TYR A 4 -4.90 8.77 -30.40
N ALA A 5 -5.59 8.85 -31.53
CA ALA A 5 -6.53 7.83 -31.98
C ALA A 5 -5.84 6.49 -32.32
N LEU A 6 -4.59 6.50 -32.77
CA LEU A 6 -3.79 5.30 -33.09
C LEU A 6 -3.25 4.60 -31.84
N LEU A 7 -2.99 5.34 -30.77
CA LEU A 7 -2.50 4.79 -29.49
C LEU A 7 -3.61 4.36 -28.52
N ARG A 8 -4.87 4.63 -28.84
CA ARG A 8 -5.99 4.12 -28.03
C ARG A 8 -6.12 2.62 -28.24
N GLY A 9 -5.41 1.85 -27.40
CA GLY A 9 -5.74 0.45 -27.17
C GLY A 9 -7.23 0.36 -26.83
N ARG A 10 -7.99 -0.40 -27.63
CA ARG A 10 -9.42 -0.66 -27.38
C ARG A 10 -9.64 -1.69 -26.27
N THR A 11 -8.67 -1.82 -25.38
CA THR A 11 -8.68 -2.81 -24.31
C THR A 11 -9.68 -2.34 -23.27
N LYS A 12 -10.83 -3.01 -23.21
CA LYS A 12 -11.77 -2.83 -22.12
C LYS A 12 -11.22 -3.56 -20.90
N TYR A 13 -11.00 -2.84 -19.81
CA TYR A 13 -10.61 -3.44 -18.55
C TYR A 13 -11.89 -3.75 -17.75
N PRO A 14 -12.19 -5.03 -17.49
CA PRO A 14 -13.33 -5.38 -16.66
C PRO A 14 -13.12 -4.94 -15.21
N ARG A 15 -14.22 -4.79 -14.46
CA ARG A 15 -14.14 -4.55 -13.01
C ARG A 15 -13.62 -5.83 -12.32
N GLN A 16 -12.44 -5.75 -11.71
CA GLN A 16 -11.79 -6.91 -11.06
C GLN A 16 -11.79 -6.84 -9.53
N LEU A 17 -12.30 -5.75 -8.93
CA LEU A 17 -12.18 -5.53 -7.48
C LEU A 17 -12.83 -6.67 -6.68
N ARG A 18 -14.10 -6.98 -6.96
CA ARG A 18 -14.84 -8.05 -6.26
C ARG A 18 -14.29 -9.43 -6.54
N GLU A 19 -13.79 -9.67 -7.76
CA GLU A 19 -13.17 -10.96 -8.10
C GLU A 19 -11.89 -11.20 -7.29
N ARG A 20 -11.05 -10.16 -7.16
CA ARG A 20 -9.77 -10.24 -6.45
C ARG A 20 -9.92 -10.20 -4.93
N PHE A 21 -10.83 -9.37 -4.42
CA PHE A 21 -10.92 -9.05 -2.99
C PHE A 21 -12.20 -9.54 -2.33
N GLY A 22 -13.20 -10.00 -3.08
CA GLY A 22 -14.49 -10.46 -2.53
C GLY A 22 -14.41 -11.76 -1.73
N LYS A 23 -13.31 -12.52 -1.86
CA LYS A 23 -13.04 -13.73 -1.06
C LYS A 23 -12.23 -13.44 0.21
N VAL A 24 -11.81 -12.19 0.42
CA VAL A 24 -11.06 -11.81 1.62
C VAL A 24 -12.06 -11.72 2.77
N SER A 25 -11.97 -12.66 3.72
CA SER A 25 -12.91 -12.76 4.86
C SER A 25 -12.95 -11.52 5.75
N MET A 26 -11.94 -10.66 5.66
CA MET A 26 -11.82 -9.42 6.44
C MET A 26 -12.61 -8.24 5.85
N ILE A 27 -13.13 -8.34 4.63
CA ILE A 27 -13.84 -7.24 3.98
C ILE A 27 -15.34 -7.50 4.06
N SER A 28 -16.05 -6.68 4.84
CA SER A 28 -17.50 -6.71 4.92
C SER A 28 -18.16 -6.27 3.60
N PRO A 29 -19.44 -6.60 3.37
CA PRO A 29 -20.17 -6.14 2.20
C PRO A 29 -20.19 -4.60 2.06
N GLU A 30 -20.39 -3.85 3.15
CA GLU A 30 -20.40 -2.39 3.09
C GLU A 30 -19.00 -1.81 2.91
N ALA A 31 -17.96 -2.45 3.47
CA ALA A 31 -16.58 -2.07 3.19
C ALA A 31 -16.27 -2.21 1.70
N MET A 32 -16.66 -3.32 1.09
CA MET A 32 -16.47 -3.55 -0.34
C MET A 32 -17.19 -2.48 -1.17
N HIS A 33 -18.43 -2.14 -0.80
CA HIS A 33 -19.21 -1.11 -1.48
C HIS A 33 -18.54 0.27 -1.37
N LEU A 34 -18.06 0.65 -0.19
CA LEU A 34 -17.33 1.90 0.03
C LEU A 34 -16.03 1.96 -0.79
N ILE A 35 -15.26 0.88 -0.84
CA ILE A 35 -14.02 0.79 -1.64
C ILE A 35 -14.32 0.98 -3.13
N GLU A 36 -15.40 0.38 -3.65
CA GLU A 36 -15.83 0.60 -5.04
C GLU A 36 -16.15 2.07 -5.34
N ALA A 37 -16.83 2.74 -4.40
CA ALA A 37 -17.17 4.15 -4.53
C ALA A 37 -15.91 5.06 -4.49
N LEU A 38 -14.96 4.77 -3.61
CA LEU A 38 -13.68 5.49 -3.49
C LEU A 38 -12.76 5.29 -4.70
N LEU A 39 -12.72 4.08 -5.25
CA LEU A 39 -11.88 3.71 -6.39
C LEU A 39 -12.57 3.93 -7.75
N THR A 40 -13.65 4.69 -7.79
CA THR A 40 -14.31 5.04 -9.05
C THR A 40 -13.36 5.84 -9.93
N TYR A 41 -13.17 5.34 -11.16
CA TYR A 41 -12.20 5.86 -12.11
C TYR A 41 -12.48 7.32 -12.49
N SER A 42 -13.74 7.62 -12.82
CA SER A 42 -14.18 8.98 -13.16
C SER A 42 -14.25 9.83 -11.87
N PRO A 43 -13.47 10.93 -11.76
CA PRO A 43 -13.51 11.78 -10.57
C PRO A 43 -14.88 12.43 -10.34
N ALA A 44 -15.61 12.74 -11.42
CA ALA A 44 -16.95 13.33 -11.34
C ALA A 44 -17.99 12.39 -10.69
N HIS A 45 -17.75 11.08 -10.73
CA HIS A 45 -18.63 10.07 -10.14
C HIS A 45 -18.07 9.48 -8.84
N ARG A 46 -16.86 9.89 -8.44
CA ARG A 46 -16.22 9.40 -7.22
C ARG A 46 -16.93 10.00 -6.01
N ILE A 47 -17.12 9.19 -4.98
CA ILE A 47 -17.72 9.62 -3.72
C ILE A 47 -16.90 10.77 -3.09
N THR A 48 -17.59 11.74 -2.50
CA THR A 48 -16.95 12.83 -1.74
C THR A 48 -16.57 12.36 -0.34
N ALA A 49 -15.65 13.07 0.32
CA ALA A 49 -15.27 12.74 1.70
C ALA A 49 -16.48 12.79 2.67
N GLN A 50 -17.35 13.79 2.53
CA GLN A 50 -18.56 13.92 3.34
C GLN A 50 -19.52 12.73 3.14
N ALA A 51 -19.75 12.32 1.89
CA ALA A 51 -20.59 11.16 1.59
C ALA A 51 -19.96 9.84 2.05
N ALA A 52 -18.63 9.72 1.95
CA ALA A 52 -17.90 8.55 2.43
C ALA A 52 -18.02 8.39 3.96
N LEU A 53 -17.92 9.47 4.73
CA LEU A 53 -18.08 9.45 6.19
C LEU A 53 -19.52 9.11 6.63
N ALA A 54 -20.52 9.40 5.79
CA ALA A 54 -21.92 9.03 6.04
C ALA A 54 -22.28 7.60 5.62
N HIS A 55 -21.33 6.83 5.05
CA HIS A 55 -21.57 5.49 4.52
C HIS A 55 -21.91 4.48 5.64
N PRO A 56 -22.80 3.48 5.39
CA PRO A 56 -23.18 2.44 6.36
C PRO A 56 -22.00 1.72 7.03
N TYR A 57 -20.90 1.55 6.28
CA TYR A 57 -19.63 1.03 6.80
C TYR A 57 -19.16 1.72 8.09
N PHE A 58 -19.34 3.05 8.22
CA PHE A 58 -18.93 3.79 9.40
C PHE A 58 -20.06 4.03 10.41
N THR A 59 -21.32 3.97 9.96
CA THR A 59 -22.48 4.40 10.77
C THR A 59 -23.33 3.25 11.31
N SER A 60 -23.25 2.07 10.69
CA SER A 60 -24.14 0.93 10.99
C SER A 60 -23.38 -0.38 11.24
N GLU A 61 -22.20 -0.57 10.63
CA GLU A 61 -21.41 -1.78 10.83
C GLU A 61 -20.62 -1.79 12.15
N GLU A 62 -20.38 -2.99 12.66
CA GLU A 62 -19.46 -3.24 13.76
C GLU A 62 -18.09 -3.70 13.24
N PRO A 63 -16.99 -3.40 13.94
CA PRO A 63 -16.93 -2.62 15.18
C PRO A 63 -17.08 -1.11 14.93
N ALA A 64 -17.65 -0.41 15.91
CA ALA A 64 -17.71 1.04 15.90
C ALA A 64 -16.30 1.67 15.88
N PRO A 65 -16.15 2.91 15.39
CA PRO A 65 -14.88 3.62 15.41
C PRO A 65 -14.28 3.65 16.82
N ALA A 66 -13.06 3.14 16.97
CA ALA A 66 -12.36 3.12 18.24
C ALA A 66 -11.68 4.48 18.51
N THR A 67 -11.59 4.86 19.79
CA THR A 67 -10.80 6.03 20.18
C THR A 67 -9.31 5.76 19.97
N PRO A 68 -8.48 6.79 19.75
CA PRO A 68 -7.03 6.61 19.60
C PRO A 68 -6.37 5.88 20.76
N SER A 69 -6.93 5.99 21.97
CA SER A 69 -6.47 5.28 23.16
C SER A 69 -6.63 3.76 23.10
N ALA A 70 -7.47 3.24 22.21
CA ALA A 70 -7.66 1.80 22.00
C ALA A 70 -6.61 1.20 21.04
N ILE A 71 -5.81 2.04 20.36
CA ILE A 71 -4.73 1.57 19.50
C ILE A 71 -3.64 0.98 20.39
N PRO A 72 -3.21 -0.28 20.18
CA PRO A 72 -2.15 -0.88 20.98
C PRO A 72 -0.87 -0.09 20.81
N VAL A 73 -0.19 0.19 21.93
CA VAL A 73 1.14 0.80 21.91
C VAL A 73 2.10 -0.23 21.35
N VAL A 74 2.60 0.02 20.14
CA VAL A 74 3.63 -0.80 19.53
C VAL A 74 4.99 -0.24 19.97
N GLU A 75 5.82 -1.09 20.59
CA GLU A 75 7.18 -0.71 20.95
C GLU A 75 8.05 -0.52 19.70
N GLY A 76 8.73 0.61 19.62
CA GLY A 76 9.69 0.96 18.58
C GLY A 76 9.19 2.00 17.55
N ASP A 77 10.15 2.65 16.90
CA ASP A 77 9.89 3.65 15.87
C ASP A 77 9.58 2.99 14.52
N TRP A 78 8.30 2.99 14.17
CA TRP A 78 7.81 2.55 12.85
C TRP A 78 7.76 3.69 11.84
N HIS A 79 8.63 4.68 12.01
CA HIS A 79 8.77 5.77 11.07
C HIS A 79 9.52 5.28 9.82
N GLU A 80 8.88 5.40 8.66
CA GLU A 80 9.46 5.03 7.36
C GLU A 80 10.85 5.67 7.16
N PHE A 81 11.02 6.89 7.68
CA PHE A 81 12.28 7.60 7.65
C PHE A 81 13.43 6.84 8.31
N GLU A 82 13.22 6.33 9.52
CA GLU A 82 14.24 5.61 10.28
C GLU A 82 14.51 4.23 9.71
N TYR A 83 13.46 3.56 9.22
CA TYR A 83 13.61 2.31 8.49
C TYR A 83 14.50 2.50 7.25
N LYS A 84 14.24 3.55 6.46
CA LYS A 84 15.06 3.91 5.29
C LYS A 84 16.49 4.27 5.68
N ALA A 85 16.70 4.97 6.79
CA ALA A 85 18.03 5.30 7.30
C ALA A 85 18.84 4.05 7.69
N LYS A 86 18.24 3.14 8.48
CA LYS A 86 18.84 1.86 8.86
C LYS A 86 19.18 1.00 7.65
N ARG A 87 18.27 0.90 6.67
CA ARG A 87 18.51 0.19 5.39
C ARG A 87 19.70 0.76 4.63
N ARG A 88 19.82 2.09 4.53
CA ARG A 88 20.95 2.76 3.87
C ARG A 88 22.26 2.51 4.61
N GLN A 89 22.26 2.54 5.94
CA GLN A 89 23.45 2.26 6.75
C GLN A 89 23.92 0.80 6.58
N MET A 90 22.98 -0.16 6.62
CA MET A 90 23.27 -1.59 6.38
C MET A 90 23.86 -1.83 4.99
N GLN A 91 23.31 -1.20 3.95
CA GLN A 91 23.85 -1.30 2.59
C GLN A 91 25.28 -0.76 2.50
N ARG A 92 25.55 0.40 3.12
CA ARG A 92 26.91 0.98 3.20
C ARG A 92 27.91 0.04 3.87
N GLN A 93 27.54 -0.56 5.01
CA GLN A 93 28.41 -1.51 5.71
C GLN A 93 28.68 -2.76 4.87
N GLN A 94 27.66 -3.28 4.17
CA GLN A 94 27.79 -4.46 3.33
C GLN A 94 28.67 -4.19 2.10
N GLN A 95 28.62 -2.99 1.53
CA GLN A 95 29.55 -2.55 0.48
C GLN A 95 31.00 -2.49 0.99
N GLN A 96 31.21 -1.96 2.20
CA GLN A 96 32.53 -1.85 2.81
C GLN A 96 33.16 -3.23 3.08
N GLN A 97 32.36 -4.19 3.58
CA GLN A 97 32.83 -5.57 3.80
C GLN A 97 33.15 -6.29 2.49
N LYS A 98 32.37 -6.08 1.42
CA LYS A 98 32.67 -6.67 0.10
C LYS A 98 33.91 -6.09 -0.58
N GLY A 99 34.25 -4.83 -0.28
CA GLY A 99 35.51 -4.21 -0.74
C GLY A 99 36.76 -4.69 0.01
N GLN A 100 36.58 -5.36 1.15
CA GLN A 100 37.64 -5.97 1.96
C GLN A 100 37.66 -7.50 1.74
N LEU A 101 37.93 -7.96 0.51
CA LEU A 101 38.35 -9.35 0.30
C LEU A 101 39.74 -9.52 0.96
N PRO A 102 39.97 -10.59 1.76
CA PRO A 102 41.26 -10.76 2.44
C PRO A 102 42.36 -10.98 1.40
N ALA A 103 43.44 -10.20 1.49
CA ALA A 103 44.67 -10.49 0.75
C ALA A 103 45.09 -11.92 1.10
N THR A 104 45.04 -12.82 0.11
CA THR A 104 45.57 -14.17 0.22
C THR A 104 47.02 -14.06 0.68
N LYS A 105 47.29 -14.51 1.91
CA LYS A 105 48.66 -14.58 2.44
C LYS A 105 49.47 -15.48 1.49
N PRO A 106 50.64 -15.03 0.98
CA PRO A 106 51.49 -15.90 0.20
C PRO A 106 51.98 -17.06 1.08
N LEU A 107 52.05 -18.27 0.51
CA LEU A 107 52.68 -19.43 1.16
C LEU A 107 54.16 -19.11 1.38
N GLU A 108 54.58 -19.01 2.64
CA GLU A 108 56.02 -19.05 2.96
C GLU A 108 56.55 -20.46 2.73
N MET A 109 57.66 -20.54 1.98
CA MET A 109 58.48 -21.73 1.72
C MET A 109 59.58 -21.87 2.76
#